data_AF-A0A2D7BVW0-F1
#
_entry.id   AF-A0A2D7BVW0-F1
#
_cell.length_a   1.000
_cell.length_b   1.000
_cell.length_c   1.000
_cell.angle_alpha   90.00
_cell.angle_beta   90.00
_cell.angle_gamma   90.00
#
_symmetry.space_group_name_H-M   'P 1'
#
loop_
_entity.id
_entity.type
_entity.pdbx_description
1 polymer ?
#
loop_
_entity_poly.entity_id
_entity_poly.type
_entity_poly.pdbx_seq_one_letter_code
_entity_poly.pdbx_strand_id
1 'polypeptide(L)' 'MINERLNMNEFVNYVMQFYGKGGIYDFGATEKDIIIATGIRLQNRPEMPFDGDSLDREIVRDILLEMKPEYVFPESK' A
#
# COMPACT_ATOMS: atom_id res chain seq x y z
N MET A 1 21.69 7.13 -12.05
CA MET A 1 21.49 7.89 -10.79
C MET A 1 20.48 8.99 -11.04
N ILE A 2 19.20 8.72 -10.76
CA ILE A 2 18.27 9.65 -10.12
C ILE A 2 17.41 8.75 -9.22
N ASN A 3 17.56 8.93 -7.91
CA ASN A 3 16.75 8.30 -6.88
C ASN A 3 15.52 9.21 -6.74
N GLU A 4 14.54 9.05 -7.64
CA GLU A 4 13.29 9.81 -7.55
C GLU A 4 12.38 9.06 -6.59
N ARG A 5 12.24 9.62 -5.39
CA ARG A 5 11.19 9.22 -4.45
C ARG A 5 9.85 9.34 -5.18
N LEU A 6 9.05 8.28 -5.20
CA LEU A 6 7.73 8.30 -5.81
C LEU A 6 6.91 9.42 -5.16
N ASN A 7 6.25 10.24 -5.98
CA ASN A 7 5.25 11.14 -5.43
C ASN A 7 4.04 10.32 -4.94
N MET A 8 3.17 10.94 -4.12
CA MET A 8 2.08 10.21 -3.46
C MET A 8 1.16 9.49 -4.46
N ASN A 9 0.89 10.08 -5.62
CA ASN A 9 0.04 9.45 -6.64
C ASN A 9 0.74 8.24 -7.29
N GLU A 10 2.05 8.33 -7.53
CA GLU A 10 2.84 7.23 -8.06
C GLU A 10 2.91 6.07 -7.07
N PHE A 11 3.07 6.36 -5.77
CA PHE A 11 3.04 5.33 -4.74
C PHE A 11 1.66 4.66 -4.65
N VAL A 12 0.57 5.42 -4.64
CA VAL A 12 -0.79 4.86 -4.64
C VAL A 12 -1.01 3.96 -5.86
N ASN A 13 -0.60 4.40 -7.05
CA ASN A 13 -0.67 3.60 -8.27
C ASN A 13 0.19 2.33 -8.19
N TYR A 14 1.39 2.43 -7.60
CA TYR A 14 2.24 1.28 -7.35
C TYR A 14 1.56 0.27 -6.41
N VAL A 15 0.95 0.71 -5.30
CA VAL A 15 0.21 -0.20 -4.40
C VAL A 15 -1.02 -0.81 -5.08
N MET A 16 -1.73 -0.04 -5.93
CA MET A 16 -2.86 -0.54 -6.73
C MET A 16 -2.46 -1.71 -7.63
N GLN A 17 -1.25 -1.72 -8.20
CA GLN A 17 -0.75 -2.84 -9.03
C GLN A 17 -0.57 -4.15 -8.25
N PHE A 18 -0.55 -4.10 -6.92
CA PHE A 18 -0.48 -5.29 -6.09
C PHE A 18 -1.84 -5.65 -5.50
N TYR A 19 -2.50 -4.71 -4.82
CA TYR A 19 -3.63 -5.03 -3.95
C TYR A 19 -4.98 -4.60 -4.51
N GLY A 20 -4.96 -3.74 -5.54
CA GLY A 20 -6.17 -3.35 -6.25
C GLY A 20 -6.68 -4.45 -7.17
N LYS A 21 -7.88 -4.23 -7.70
CA LYS A 21 -8.51 -5.17 -8.65
C LYS A 21 -7.61 -5.42 -9.86
N GLY A 22 -7.31 -6.68 -10.14
CA GLY A 22 -6.39 -7.13 -11.19
C GLY A 22 -4.90 -7.06 -10.83
N GLY A 23 -4.57 -6.74 -9.57
CA GLY A 23 -3.20 -6.69 -9.07
C GLY A 23 -2.58 -8.07 -8.80
N ILE A 24 -1.28 -8.08 -8.49
CA ILE A 24 -0.49 -9.31 -8.24
C ILE A 24 -1.05 -10.12 -7.06
N TYR A 25 -1.45 -9.42 -5.99
CA TYR A 25 -2.09 -9.97 -4.79
C TYR A 25 -3.46 -9.32 -4.63
N ASP A 26 -4.30 -9.48 -5.66
CA ASP A 26 -5.63 -8.87 -5.72
C ASP A 26 -6.51 -9.34 -4.56
N PHE A 27 -6.84 -8.40 -3.69
CA PHE A 27 -7.93 -8.54 -2.71
C PHE A 27 -8.92 -7.37 -2.80
N GLY A 28 -8.94 -6.67 -3.94
CA GLY A 28 -9.94 -5.66 -4.25
C GLY A 28 -9.78 -4.33 -3.49
N ALA A 29 -8.57 -3.95 -3.08
CA ALA A 29 -8.32 -2.65 -2.47
C ALA A 29 -8.74 -1.52 -3.42
N THR A 30 -9.43 -0.50 -2.89
CA THR A 30 -9.75 0.70 -3.68
C THR A 30 -8.66 1.76 -3.52
N GLU A 31 -8.54 2.65 -4.50
CA GLU A 31 -7.61 3.80 -4.42
C GLU A 31 -7.85 4.62 -3.13
N LYS A 32 -9.12 4.81 -2.76
CA LYS A 32 -9.49 5.49 -1.51
C LYS A 32 -8.94 4.78 -0.28
N ASP A 33 -9.06 3.46 -0.21
CA ASP A 33 -8.55 2.69 0.92
C ASP A 33 -7.03 2.76 1.02
N ILE A 34 -6.34 2.71 -0.13
CA ILE A 34 -4.88 2.85 -0.19
C ILE A 34 -4.43 4.24 0.26
N ILE A 35 -5.12 5.31 -0.16
CA ILE A 35 -4.82 6.68 0.29
C ILE A 35 -4.94 6.77 1.82
N ILE A 36 -6.02 6.22 2.39
CA ILE A 36 -6.25 6.23 3.84
C ILE A 36 -5.15 5.43 4.56
N ALA A 37 -4.87 4.20 4.10
CA ALA A 37 -3.85 3.34 4.69
C ALA A 37 -2.44 3.96 4.60
N THR A 38 -2.13 4.66 3.51
CA THR A 38 -0.87 5.40 3.35
C THR A 38 -0.79 6.57 4.34
N GLY A 39 -1.90 7.29 4.56
CA GLY A 39 -1.98 8.31 5.60
C GLY A 39 -1.71 7.75 7.00
N ILE A 40 -2.31 6.61 7.34
CA ILE A 40 -2.08 5.91 8.62
C ILE A 40 -0.62 5.48 8.75
N ARG A 41 -0.01 4.94 7.69
CA ARG A 41 1.42 4.57 7.66
C ARG A 41 2.32 5.75 8.03
N LEU A 42 2.06 6.92 7.45
CA LEU A 42 2.83 8.14 7.70
C LEU A 42 2.62 8.69 9.12
N GLN A 43 1.41 8.59 9.65
CA GLN A 43 1.06 9.06 10.99
C GLN A 43 1.59 8.16 12.10
N ASN A 44 1.52 6.84 11.92
CA ASN A 44 1.82 5.86 12.98
C ASN A 44 3.29 5.47 13.07
N ARG A 45 4.08 5.68 12.00
CA ARG A 45 5.54 5.48 12.07
C ARG A 45 6.32 6.67 11.49
N PRO A 46 6.24 7.85 12.14
CA PRO A 46 6.97 9.04 11.71
C PRO A 46 8.49 8.90 11.84
N GLU A 47 8.97 7.95 12.66
CA GLU A 47 10.39 7.62 12.83
C GLU A 47 10.97 6.84 11.65
N MET A 48 10.11 6.24 10.83
CA MET A 48 10.52 5.43 9.70
C MET A 48 10.36 6.25 8.41
N PRO A 49 11.46 6.53 7.68
CA PRO A 49 11.40 7.24 6.40
C PRO A 49 10.38 6.61 5.45
N PHE A 50 9.71 7.47 4.69
CA PHE A 50 8.84 7.05 3.61
C PHE A 50 9.61 7.16 2.30
N ASP A 51 9.99 6.02 1.74
CA ASP A 51 10.74 5.93 0.49
C ASP A 51 9.86 5.42 -0.66
N GLY A 52 8.61 5.04 -0.37
CA GLY A 52 7.64 4.56 -1.36
C GLY A 52 8.01 3.18 -1.91
N ASP A 53 8.75 2.40 -1.15
CA ASP A 53 9.35 1.15 -1.58
C ASP A 53 8.45 -0.08 -1.28
N SER A 54 9.01 -1.28 -1.42
CA SER A 54 8.30 -2.51 -1.09
C SER A 54 7.91 -2.61 0.38
N LEU A 55 8.69 -2.02 1.29
CA LEU A 55 8.41 -2.07 2.72
C LEU A 55 7.25 -1.14 3.08
N ASP A 56 7.21 0.07 2.53
CA ASP A 56 6.04 0.95 2.69
C ASP A 56 4.76 0.30 2.12
N ARG A 57 4.85 -0.37 0.97
CA ARG A 57 3.74 -1.12 0.39
C ARG A 57 3.25 -2.24 1.32
N GLU A 58 4.16 -3.00 1.94
CA GLU A 58 3.79 -4.08 2.85
C GLU A 58 3.17 -3.58 4.15
N ILE A 59 3.61 -2.43 4.68
CA ILE A 59 2.93 -1.83 5.84
C ILE A 59 1.53 -1.34 5.44
N VAL A 60 1.37 -0.77 4.24
CA VAL A 60 0.05 -0.40 3.71
C VAL A 60 -0.86 -1.63 3.55
N ARG A 61 -0.33 -2.78 3.10
CA ARG A 61 -1.07 -4.05 3.08
C ARG A 61 -1.61 -4.39 4.47
N ASP A 62 -0.75 -4.38 5.47
CA ASP A 62 -1.13 -4.80 6.82
C ASP A 62 -2.22 -3.88 7.40
N ILE A 63 -2.09 -2.57 7.17
CA ILE A 63 -3.11 -1.58 7.54
C ILE A 63 -4.42 -1.82 6.80
N LEU A 64 -4.39 -2.13 5.49
CA LEU A 64 -5.59 -2.44 4.71
C LEU A 64 -6.34 -3.67 5.26
N LEU A 65 -5.60 -4.73 5.59
CA LEU A 65 -6.17 -5.97 6.14
C LEU A 65 -6.72 -5.77 7.56
N GLU A 66 -6.12 -4.89 8.35
CA GLU A 66 -6.64 -4.52 9.68
C GLU A 66 -7.90 -3.64 9.57
N MET A 67 -7.90 -2.67 8.65
CA MET A 67 -9.03 -1.75 8.44
C MET A 67 -10.28 -2.44 7.88
N LYS A 68 -10.08 -3.46 7.03
CA LYS A 68 -11.16 -4.14 6.29
C LYS A 68 -10.97 -5.65 6.37
N PRO A 69 -11.52 -6.30 7.40
CA PRO A 69 -11.45 -7.76 7.56
C PRO A 69 -12.05 -8.57 6.40
N GLU A 70 -12.86 -7.94 5.55
CA GLU A 70 -13.34 -8.54 4.30
C GLU A 70 -12.26 -8.70 3.22
N TYR A 71 -11.15 -7.96 3.31
CA TYR A 71 -9.99 -8.19 2.45
C TYR A 71 -9.24 -9.44 2.91
N VAL A 72 -9.16 -10.41 2.00
CA VAL A 72 -8.47 -11.67 2.24
C VAL A 72 -7.24 -11.70 1.35
N PHE A 73 -6.06 -11.65 1.98
CA PHE A 73 -4.80 -11.77 1.25
C PHE A 73 -4.77 -13.14 0.55
N PRO A 74 -4.57 -13.18 -0.79
CA PRO A 74 -4.60 -14.44 -1.52
C PRO A 74 -3.42 -15.32 -1.07
N GLU A 75 -3.67 -16.61 -0.90
CA GLU A 75 -2.58 -17.57 -0.69
C GLU A 75 -1.64 -17.52 -1.91
N SER A 76 -0.33 -17.43 -1.65
CA SER A 76 0.69 -17.51 -2.69
C SER A 76 0.49 -18.81 -3.48
N LYS A 77 0.27 -18.68 -4.80
CA LYS A 77 0.20 -19.84 -5.71
C LYS A 77 1.52 -20.60 -5.75
#